data_AF-A0A2B7ZSG8-F1
#
_entry.id   AF-A0A2B7ZSG8-F1
#
_cell.length_a   1.000
_cell.length_b   1.000
_cell.length_c   1.000
_cell.angle_alpha   90.00
_cell.angle_beta   90.00
_cell.angle_gamma   90.00
#
_symmetry.space_group_name_H-M   'P 1'
#
loop_
_entity.id
_entity.type
_entity.pdbx_description
1 polymer ?
#
loop_
_entity_poly.entity_id
_entity_poly.type
_entity_poly.pdbx_seq_one_letter_code
_entity_poly.pdbx_strand_id
1 'polypeptide(L)'
;MSQPISTDDLINPVRVIRVTIHTMGFPFESSTRSDNHASIFLVVNSESSVRMTMMNNYSEMACEYDVSLSSVKDVDLKPTTNATVGEFLGLIHQKKLDQYELHADGVGCRFWVKSALQAFQTAGLIDPSASVSQAYEALEYNYSRNQPPQLSPMIAGKFLSNP
;
A
#
# COMPACT_ATOMS: atom_id res chain seq x y z
N MET A 1 1.99 1.29 18.17
CA MET A 1 2.01 -0.19 17.93
C MET A 1 0.98 -0.55 16.86
N SER A 2 0.94 -1.80 16.37
CA SER A 2 -0.08 -2.25 15.41
C SER A 2 -1.02 -3.29 16.03
N GLN A 3 -2.30 -3.23 15.72
CA GLN A 3 -3.36 -4.05 16.33
C GLN A 3 -4.35 -4.56 15.26
N PRO A 4 -5.15 -5.61 15.54
CA PRO A 4 -6.26 -6.00 14.69
C PRO A 4 -7.25 -4.85 14.48
N ILE A 5 -7.87 -4.79 13.30
CA ILE A 5 -8.87 -3.77 12.98
C ILE A 5 -10.15 -4.03 13.78
N SER A 6 -10.65 -2.97 14.43
CA SER A 6 -11.92 -2.97 15.15
C SER A 6 -13.05 -2.41 14.29
N THR A 7 -14.31 -2.59 14.71
CA THR A 7 -15.46 -2.01 14.00
C THR A 7 -15.43 -0.47 14.01
N ASP A 8 -14.88 0.14 15.06
CA ASP A 8 -14.75 1.59 15.18
C ASP A 8 -13.72 2.15 14.17
N ASP A 9 -12.71 1.35 13.80
CA ASP A 9 -11.75 1.75 12.76
C ASP A 9 -12.41 1.90 11.39
N LEU A 10 -13.42 1.07 11.09
CA LEU A 10 -14.06 1.01 9.77
C LEU A 10 -14.85 2.28 9.44
N ILE A 11 -15.42 2.94 10.43
CA ILE A 11 -16.24 4.16 10.22
C ILE A 11 -15.41 5.43 10.12
N ASN A 12 -14.11 5.35 10.41
CA ASN A 12 -13.25 6.53 10.40
C ASN A 12 -13.04 7.06 8.98
N PRO A 13 -13.20 8.38 8.77
CA PRO A 13 -12.92 9.00 7.48
C PRO A 13 -11.42 9.00 7.21
N VAL A 14 -11.04 8.55 6.01
CA VAL A 14 -9.66 8.61 5.53
C VAL A 14 -9.37 10.04 5.10
N ARG A 15 -8.26 10.59 5.60
CA ARG A 15 -7.77 11.93 5.25
C ARG A 15 -6.70 11.89 4.17
N VAL A 16 -5.86 10.85 4.19
CA VAL A 16 -4.79 10.64 3.22
C VAL A 16 -4.69 9.15 2.90
N ILE A 17 -4.56 8.84 1.61
CA ILE A 17 -4.14 7.51 1.15
C ILE A 17 -2.64 7.61 0.87
N ARG A 18 -1.83 7.05 1.76
CA ARG A 18 -0.36 7.14 1.69
C ARG A 18 0.19 5.82 1.17
N VAL A 19 0.85 5.87 0.01
CA VAL A 19 1.70 4.76 -0.45
C VAL A 19 3.05 4.92 0.20
N THR A 20 3.47 3.91 0.97
CA THR A 20 4.77 3.91 1.63
C THR A 20 5.65 2.82 1.04
N ILE A 21 6.84 3.21 0.62
CA ILE A 21 7.93 2.31 0.25
C ILE A 21 8.88 2.22 1.44
N HIS A 22 9.12 0.99 1.88
CA HIS A 22 9.86 0.67 3.09
C HIS A 22 11.27 0.16 2.76
N THR A 23 12.24 0.57 3.57
CA THR A 23 13.51 -0.15 3.65
C THR A 23 13.32 -1.51 4.33
N MET A 24 14.01 -2.54 3.83
CA MET A 24 13.99 -3.88 4.40
C MET A 24 15.05 -4.10 5.51
N GLY A 25 15.86 -3.08 5.82
CA GLY A 25 16.96 -3.17 6.79
C GLY A 25 18.18 -3.94 6.29
N PHE A 26 19.35 -3.66 6.90
CA PHE A 26 20.65 -4.31 6.68
C PHE A 26 20.64 -5.66 7.44
N PRO A 27 20.22 -6.81 6.87
CA PRO A 27 21.19 -7.72 6.24
C PRO A 27 20.59 -8.63 5.14
N PHE A 28 19.51 -8.24 4.47
CA PHE A 28 18.92 -9.06 3.40
C PHE A 28 19.41 -8.63 2.00
N GLU A 29 20.72 -8.41 1.83
CA GLU A 29 21.32 -8.11 0.52
C GLU A 29 21.18 -9.27 -0.50
N SER A 30 20.70 -10.44 -0.07
CA SER A 30 20.49 -11.61 -0.92
C SER A 30 19.02 -12.00 -1.10
N SER A 31 18.05 -11.19 -0.62
CA SER A 31 16.64 -11.54 -0.77
C SER A 31 16.13 -11.08 -2.12
N THR A 32 15.73 -12.02 -2.96
CA THR A 32 15.07 -11.77 -4.26
C THR A 32 13.68 -11.15 -4.15
N ARG A 33 13.22 -10.82 -2.95
CA ARG A 33 11.98 -10.07 -2.72
C ARG A 33 12.25 -8.63 -3.12
N SER A 34 11.35 -8.03 -3.89
CA SER A 34 11.40 -6.62 -4.30
C SER A 34 12.13 -5.77 -3.25
N ASP A 35 13.33 -5.27 -3.56
CA ASP A 35 14.29 -4.79 -2.54
C ASP A 35 13.71 -3.71 -1.61
N ASN A 36 12.61 -3.08 -2.03
CA ASN A 36 11.68 -2.45 -1.10
C ASN A 36 10.31 -3.13 -1.05
N HIS A 37 9.79 -3.20 0.17
CA HIS A 37 8.40 -3.52 0.42
C HIS A 37 7.53 -2.27 0.23
N ALA A 38 6.36 -2.42 -0.39
CA ALA A 38 5.38 -1.34 -0.51
C ALA A 38 4.08 -1.69 0.21
N SER A 39 3.50 -0.70 0.89
CA SER A 39 2.21 -0.82 1.57
C SER A 39 1.36 0.43 1.35
N ILE A 40 0.08 0.35 1.71
CA ILE A 40 -0.85 1.47 1.68
C ILE A 40 -1.27 1.76 3.13
N PHE A 41 -1.18 3.03 3.52
CA PHE A 41 -1.70 3.55 4.77
C PHE A 41 -2.93 4.41 4.50
N LEU A 42 -4.06 4.04 5.09
CA LEU A 42 -5.26 4.87 5.18
C LEU A 42 -5.11 5.72 6.43
N VAL A 43 -4.62 6.95 6.28
CA VAL A 43 -4.35 7.85 7.40
C VAL A 43 -5.66 8.51 7.83
N VAL A 44 -6.04 8.30 9.10
CA VAL A 44 -7.25 8.87 9.70
C VAL A 44 -6.94 10.20 10.37
N ASN A 45 -5.81 10.29 11.07
CA ASN A 45 -5.27 11.51 11.67
C ASN A 45 -3.75 11.35 11.87
N SER A 46 -3.10 12.33 12.51
CA SER A 46 -1.64 12.31 12.74
C SER A 46 -1.15 11.21 13.68
N GLU A 47 -2.05 10.48 14.33
CA GLU A 47 -1.74 9.47 15.34
C GLU A 47 -2.31 8.10 14.98
N SER A 48 -3.04 7.98 13.88
CA SER A 48 -3.71 6.73 13.51
C SER A 48 -3.84 6.51 12.01
N SER A 49 -3.61 5.27 11.61
CA SER A 49 -3.80 4.81 10.25
C SER A 49 -4.18 3.33 10.21
N VAL A 50 -4.71 2.88 9.07
CA VAL A 50 -4.84 1.45 8.77
C VAL A 50 -3.86 1.10 7.66
N ARG A 51 -2.97 0.14 7.93
CA ARG A 51 -1.99 -0.35 6.97
C ARG A 51 -2.50 -1.59 6.27
N MET A 52 -2.56 -1.55 4.95
CA MET A 52 -2.76 -2.70 4.08
C MET A 52 -1.43 -3.11 3.44
N THR A 53 -1.10 -4.38 3.51
CA THR A 53 0.15 -4.90 2.96
C THR A 53 -0.03 -6.26 2.30
N MET A 54 0.68 -6.46 1.20
CA MET A 54 0.81 -7.74 0.52
C MET A 54 2.27 -8.18 0.58
N MET A 55 2.55 -9.15 1.45
CA MET A 55 3.82 -9.88 1.49
C MET A 55 3.53 -11.32 1.08
N ASN A 56 3.77 -12.30 1.95
CA ASN A 56 3.38 -13.69 1.67
C ASN A 56 1.86 -13.85 1.56
N ASN A 57 1.11 -13.04 2.33
CA ASN A 57 -0.35 -12.97 2.31
C ASN A 57 -0.77 -11.51 2.45
N TYR A 58 -2.02 -11.22 2.08
CA TYR A 58 -2.67 -9.97 2.44
C TYR A 58 -2.78 -9.84 3.97
N SER A 59 -2.57 -8.64 4.48
CA SER A 59 -2.91 -8.30 5.86
C SER A 59 -3.27 -6.83 6.00
N GLU A 60 -4.11 -6.57 6.99
CA GLU A 60 -4.61 -5.25 7.34
C GLU A 60 -4.53 -5.06 8.85
N MET A 61 -4.00 -3.91 9.30
CA MET A 61 -3.76 -3.63 10.70
C MET A 61 -3.99 -2.16 11.04
N ALA A 62 -4.65 -1.91 12.17
CA ALA A 62 -4.70 -0.58 12.76
C ALA A 62 -3.31 -0.23 13.34
N CYS A 63 -2.87 1.00 13.13
CA CYS A 63 -1.55 1.50 13.52
C CYS A 63 -1.72 2.81 14.30
N GLU A 64 -1.06 2.93 15.46
CA GLU A 64 -1.00 4.15 16.27
C GLU A 64 0.07 5.14 15.75
N TYR A 65 0.16 5.27 14.44
CA TYR A 65 1.08 6.19 13.75
C TYR A 65 0.59 6.37 12.31
N ASP A 66 0.96 7.48 11.67
CA ASP A 66 0.67 7.77 10.27
C ASP A 66 1.89 7.56 9.34
N VAL A 67 3.11 7.57 9.90
CA VAL A 67 4.36 7.34 9.19
C VAL A 67 5.11 6.15 9.79
N SER A 68 5.53 5.22 8.93
CA SER A 68 6.34 4.08 9.34
C SER A 68 7.81 4.46 9.55
N LEU A 69 8.46 3.95 10.60
CA LEU A 69 9.90 4.15 10.85
C LEU A 69 10.80 3.62 9.71
N SER A 70 10.32 2.62 8.96
CA SER A 70 11.02 2.08 7.79
C SER A 70 10.69 2.81 6.50
N SER A 71 9.85 3.86 6.52
CA SER A 71 9.56 4.65 5.32
C SER A 71 10.85 5.25 4.75
N VAL A 72 11.03 5.08 3.45
CA VAL A 72 12.08 5.73 2.65
C VAL A 72 11.50 6.60 1.54
N LYS A 73 10.22 6.38 1.18
CA LYS A 73 9.48 7.21 0.24
C LYS A 73 7.99 7.08 0.53
N ASP A 74 7.34 8.22 0.73
CA ASP A 74 5.89 8.33 0.84
C ASP A 74 5.34 9.10 -0.38
N VAL A 75 4.18 8.65 -0.87
CA VAL A 75 3.37 9.36 -1.87
C VAL A 75 1.95 9.45 -1.34
N ASP A 76 1.50 10.67 -1.09
CA ASP A 76 0.20 10.96 -0.51
C ASP A 76 -0.82 11.28 -1.61
N LEU A 77 -1.94 10.56 -1.60
CA LEU A 77 -3.08 10.79 -2.48
C LEU A 77 -4.26 11.28 -1.65
N LYS A 78 -5.03 12.18 -2.24
CA LYS A 78 -6.23 12.72 -1.61
C LYS A 78 -7.41 11.75 -1.81
N PRO A 79 -8.06 11.28 -0.73
CA PRO A 79 -9.29 10.50 -0.84
C PRO A 79 -10.47 11.39 -1.22
N THR A 80 -11.53 10.79 -1.75
CA THR A 80 -12.83 11.45 -1.91
C THR A 80 -13.40 11.85 -0.54
N THR A 81 -14.08 12.99 -0.47
CA THR A 81 -14.68 13.49 0.77
C THR A 81 -15.55 12.43 1.45
N ASN A 82 -15.33 12.22 2.75
CA ASN A 82 -16.01 11.25 3.61
C ASN A 82 -15.80 9.76 3.27
N ALA A 83 -14.86 9.42 2.37
CA ALA A 83 -14.48 8.02 2.17
C ALA A 83 -13.92 7.44 3.49
N THR A 84 -14.46 6.30 3.90
CA THR A 84 -14.17 5.64 5.18
C THR A 84 -13.20 4.48 4.99
N VAL A 85 -12.48 4.11 6.06
CA VAL A 85 -11.60 2.94 6.07
C VAL A 85 -12.34 1.70 5.56
N GLY A 86 -13.57 1.46 6.03
CA GLY A 86 -14.36 0.29 5.67
C GLY A 86 -14.67 0.20 4.18
N GLU A 87 -14.82 1.32 3.47
CA GLU A 87 -15.03 1.33 2.02
C GLU A 87 -13.79 0.86 1.26
N PHE A 88 -12.58 1.27 1.69
CA PHE A 88 -11.34 0.80 1.07
C PHE A 88 -11.10 -0.69 1.33
N LEU A 89 -11.21 -1.14 2.58
CA LEU A 89 -11.00 -2.56 2.93
C LEU A 89 -12.06 -3.45 2.29
N GLY A 90 -13.32 -3.04 2.35
CA GLY A 90 -14.43 -3.73 1.72
C GLY A 90 -14.21 -3.91 0.21
N LEU A 91 -13.65 -2.89 -0.46
CA LEU A 91 -13.33 -2.96 -1.88
C LEU A 91 -12.19 -3.95 -2.18
N ILE A 92 -11.15 -4.02 -1.33
CA ILE A 92 -10.08 -5.04 -1.46
C ILE A 92 -10.69 -6.44 -1.48
N HIS A 93 -11.56 -6.75 -0.52
CA HIS A 93 -12.19 -8.07 -0.42
C HIS A 93 -13.23 -8.32 -1.53
N GLN A 94 -14.03 -7.32 -1.87
CA GLN A 94 -15.04 -7.43 -2.94
C GLN A 94 -14.38 -7.74 -4.29
N LYS A 95 -13.24 -7.10 -4.56
CA LYS A 95 -12.42 -7.30 -5.76
C LYS A 95 -11.47 -8.50 -5.65
N LYS A 96 -11.48 -9.21 -4.52
CA LYS A 96 -10.58 -10.34 -4.23
C LYS A 96 -9.10 -9.98 -4.41
N LEU A 97 -8.74 -8.72 -4.14
CA LEU A 97 -7.35 -8.26 -4.19
C LEU A 97 -6.53 -8.83 -3.03
N ASP A 98 -7.20 -9.31 -1.98
CA ASP A 98 -6.62 -10.12 -0.93
C ASP A 98 -6.20 -11.53 -1.40
N GLN A 99 -6.69 -11.98 -2.56
CA GLN A 99 -6.34 -13.26 -3.20
C GLN A 99 -5.25 -13.09 -4.27
N TYR A 100 -4.14 -12.45 -3.88
CA TYR A 100 -2.97 -12.25 -4.73
C TYR A 100 -1.79 -13.08 -4.24
N GLU A 101 -1.20 -13.84 -5.14
CA GLU A 101 0.06 -14.52 -4.93
C GLU A 101 1.20 -13.68 -5.52
N LEU A 102 2.26 -13.50 -4.73
CA LEU A 102 3.50 -12.93 -5.24
C LEU A 102 4.06 -13.81 -6.37
N HIS A 103 4.89 -13.21 -7.23
CA HIS A 103 5.72 -13.96 -8.16
C HIS A 103 6.62 -14.95 -7.40
N ALA A 104 7.09 -16.00 -8.09
CA ALA A 104 7.85 -17.11 -7.49
C ALA A 104 9.06 -16.65 -6.65
N ASP A 105 9.69 -15.53 -7.01
CA ASP A 105 10.84 -14.97 -6.30
C ASP A 105 10.48 -14.14 -5.05
N GLY A 106 9.19 -14.07 -4.71
CA GLY A 106 8.67 -13.26 -3.60
C GLY A 106 8.57 -11.77 -3.91
N VAL A 107 8.46 -11.40 -5.20
CA VAL A 107 8.21 -10.02 -5.68
C VAL A 107 6.74 -9.84 -6.07
N GLY A 108 6.25 -8.61 -6.10
CA GLY A 108 4.89 -8.32 -6.55
C GLY A 108 4.08 -7.41 -5.63
N CYS A 109 4.59 -7.10 -4.43
CA CYS A 109 3.94 -6.15 -3.52
C CYS A 109 3.68 -4.78 -4.18
N ARG A 110 4.62 -4.27 -4.97
CA ARG A 110 4.48 -3.00 -5.70
C ARG A 110 3.39 -3.06 -6.79
N PHE A 111 3.32 -4.18 -7.51
CA PHE A 111 2.25 -4.42 -8.48
C PHE A 111 0.88 -4.52 -7.77
N TRP A 112 0.80 -5.22 -6.65
CA TRP A 112 -0.42 -5.30 -5.84
C TRP A 112 -0.89 -3.92 -5.37
N VAL A 113 0.02 -3.07 -4.86
CA VAL A 113 -0.30 -1.69 -4.47
C VAL A 113 -0.87 -0.91 -5.66
N LYS A 114 -0.24 -1.02 -6.84
CA LYS A 114 -0.76 -0.40 -8.08
C LYS A 114 -2.18 -0.89 -8.40
N SER A 115 -2.44 -2.19 -8.33
CA SER A 115 -3.77 -2.75 -8.59
C SER A 115 -4.82 -2.28 -7.58
N ALA A 116 -4.46 -2.18 -6.29
CA ALA A 116 -5.34 -1.63 -5.26
C ALA A 116 -5.68 -0.16 -5.53
N LEU A 117 -4.70 0.67 -5.88
CA LEU A 117 -4.92 2.07 -6.26
C LEU A 117 -5.81 2.21 -7.51
N GLN A 118 -5.64 1.36 -8.51
CA GLN A 118 -6.50 1.34 -9.70
C GLN A 118 -7.96 1.00 -9.33
N ALA A 119 -8.17 0.04 -8.43
CA ALA A 119 -9.49 -0.29 -7.92
C ALA A 119 -10.12 0.88 -7.16
N PHE A 120 -9.35 1.51 -6.26
CA PHE A 120 -9.80 2.68 -5.49
C PHE A 120 -10.17 3.85 -6.40
N GLN A 121 -9.36 4.13 -7.42
CA GLN A 121 -9.62 5.17 -8.41
C GLN A 121 -10.91 4.88 -9.21
N THR A 122 -11.07 3.63 -9.67
CA THR A 122 -12.25 3.21 -10.46
C THR A 122 -13.54 3.23 -9.63
N ALA A 123 -13.44 2.94 -8.33
CA ALA A 123 -14.56 3.03 -7.40
C ALA A 123 -14.88 4.46 -6.95
N GLY A 124 -14.08 5.46 -7.36
CA GLY A 124 -14.28 6.86 -6.96
C GLY A 124 -13.88 7.17 -5.51
N LEU A 125 -13.04 6.34 -4.89
CA LEU A 125 -12.54 6.56 -3.52
C LEU A 125 -11.31 7.49 -3.48
N ILE A 126 -10.69 7.75 -4.64
CA ILE A 126 -9.61 8.73 -4.79
C ILE A 126 -10.19 9.98 -5.45
N ASP A 127 -9.85 11.16 -4.91
CA ASP A 127 -10.26 12.44 -5.47
C ASP A 127 -9.77 12.53 -6.94
N PRO A 128 -10.64 12.88 -7.92
CA PRO A 128 -10.25 12.94 -9.32
C PRO A 128 -9.10 13.91 -9.64
N SER A 129 -8.85 14.89 -8.75
CA SER A 129 -7.71 15.80 -8.86
C SER A 129 -6.38 15.22 -8.35
N ALA A 130 -6.40 14.09 -7.65
CA ALA A 130 -5.21 13.45 -7.13
C ALA A 130 -4.40 12.79 -8.26
N SER A 131 -3.09 13.03 -8.27
CA SER A 131 -2.18 12.48 -9.28
C SER A 131 -1.74 11.06 -8.92
N VAL A 132 -2.59 10.06 -9.20
CA VAL A 132 -2.26 8.64 -8.96
C VAL A 132 -1.02 8.19 -9.75
N SER A 133 -0.72 8.85 -10.87
CA SER A 133 0.50 8.59 -11.65
C SER A 133 1.78 8.78 -10.85
N GLN A 134 1.83 9.72 -9.90
CA GLN A 134 2.99 9.89 -9.02
C GLN A 134 3.25 8.67 -8.14
N ALA A 135 2.19 8.01 -7.68
CA ALA A 135 2.31 6.77 -6.92
C ALA A 135 2.79 5.63 -7.83
N TYR A 136 2.26 5.53 -9.06
CA TYR A 136 2.73 4.52 -10.02
C TYR A 136 4.20 4.70 -10.39
N GLU A 137 4.63 5.94 -10.63
CA GLU A 137 6.03 6.26 -10.92
C GLU A 137 6.93 5.88 -9.75
N ALA A 138 6.54 6.20 -8.50
CA ALA A 138 7.33 5.83 -7.33
C ALA A 138 7.48 4.31 -7.17
N LEU A 139 6.47 3.52 -7.54
CA LEU A 139 6.52 2.06 -7.45
C LEU A 139 7.48 1.41 -8.45
N GLU A 140 7.97 2.12 -9.48
CA GLU A 140 8.96 1.60 -10.44
C GLU A 140 10.40 1.68 -9.92
N TYR A 141 10.64 2.20 -8.71
CA TYR A 141 11.98 2.40 -8.17
C TYR A 141 12.19 1.68 -6.84
N ASN A 142 13.45 1.28 -6.63
CA ASN A 142 14.01 0.97 -5.33
C ASN A 142 14.63 2.23 -4.71
N TYR A 143 14.47 2.38 -3.41
CA TYR A 143 14.90 3.48 -2.58
C TYR A 143 15.79 2.95 -1.45
N SER A 144 16.84 3.71 -1.16
CA SER A 144 17.72 3.50 -0.02
C SER A 144 17.99 4.84 0.63
N ARG A 145 18.19 4.86 1.96
CA ARG A 145 18.48 6.10 2.67
C ARG A 145 19.74 6.75 2.08
N ASN A 146 19.65 8.04 1.78
CA ASN A 146 20.76 8.85 1.25
C ASN A 146 21.35 8.37 -0.08
N GLN A 147 20.61 7.57 -0.86
CA GLN A 147 21.01 7.13 -2.19
C GLN A 147 19.98 7.57 -3.24
N PRO A 148 20.39 7.81 -4.48
CA PRO A 148 19.44 8.08 -5.56
C PRO A 148 18.54 6.85 -5.79
N PRO A 149 17.25 7.04 -6.14
CA PRO A 149 16.37 5.94 -6.53
C PRO A 149 16.95 5.17 -7.71
N GLN A 150 16.81 3.85 -7.69
CA GLN A 150 17.27 2.96 -8.76
C GLN A 150 16.05 2.34 -9.45
N LEU A 151 16.01 2.42 -10.78
CA LEU A 151 14.93 1.81 -11.54
C LEU A 151 14.90 0.30 -11.27
N SER A 152 13.74 -0.19 -10.87
CA SER A 152 13.49 -1.59 -10.54
C SER A 152 12.06 -1.88 -11.00
N PRO A 153 11.86 -2.25 -12.28
CA PRO A 153 10.51 -2.36 -12.83
C PRO A 153 9.60 -3.28 -12.01
N MET A 154 8.33 -2.91 -11.88
CA MET A 154 7.37 -3.77 -11.18
C MET A 154 7.22 -5.12 -11.85
N ILE A 155 7.40 -6.19 -11.08
CA ILE A 155 7.10 -7.56 -11.50
C ILE A 155 5.73 -7.94 -10.94
N ALA A 156 4.85 -8.44 -11.80
CA ALA A 156 3.55 -8.93 -11.39
C ALA A 156 3.65 -10.37 -10.87
N GLY A 157 3.05 -10.63 -9.71
CA GLY A 157 2.52 -11.93 -9.32
C GLY A 157 1.19 -12.24 -10.01
N LYS A 158 0.33 -13.01 -9.34
CA LYS A 158 -0.90 -13.57 -9.92
C LYS A 158 -2.09 -13.36 -8.99
N PHE A 159 -3.20 -12.86 -9.54
CA PHE A 159 -4.50 -12.93 -8.86
C PHE A 159 -5.10 -14.33 -9.05
N LEU A 160 -5.51 -14.96 -7.95
CA LEU A 160 -6.10 -16.30 -7.95
C LEU A 160 -7.52 -16.33 -8.51
N SER A 161 -8.16 -15.17 -8.59
CA SER A 161 -9.47 -14.95 -9.16
C SER A 161 -9.47 -13.65 -9.94
N ASN A 162 -10.27 -13.55 -11.01
CA ASN A 162 -10.40 -12.31 -11.78
C ASN A 162 -10.89 -11.16 -10.86
N PRO A 163 -10.08 -10.12 -10.63
CA PRO A 163 -10.46 -8.95 -9.84
C PRO A 163 -11.36 -7.96 -10.62
#